data_AF-A0A956YX21-F1
#
_entry.id   AF-A0A956YX21-F1
#
_cell.length_a   1.000
_cell.length_b   1.000
_cell.length_c   1.000
_cell.angle_alpha   90.00
_cell.angle_beta   90.00
_cell.angle_gamma   90.00
#
_symmetry.space_group_name_H-M   'P 1'
#
loop_
_entity.id
_entity.type
_entity.pdbx_description
1 polymer ?
#
loop_
_entity_poly.entity_id
_entity_poly.type
_entity_poly.pdbx_seq_one_letter_code
_entity_poly.pdbx_strand_id
1 'polypeptide(L)'
;MKEQLRVLGRTFVTLALAFGAGYVIMQLSGKDALEAYKVIFDSAFGTPRALANTLLAATPLIFTGLATLIAFRAGIFNIGVEGSLYIGAFTAAWVGFTFTDLPGVLLVALAFTAGAVTGG
;
A
#
# COMPACT_ATOMS: atom_id res chain seq x y z
N MET A 1 22.18 18.16 -0.76
CA MET A 1 20.97 18.92 -0.40
C MET A 1 20.20 19.47 -1.61
N LYS A 2 20.83 20.18 -2.56
CA LYS A 2 20.15 20.71 -3.78
C LYS A 2 19.47 19.63 -4.64
N GLU A 3 20.09 18.46 -4.77
CA GLU A 3 19.53 17.28 -5.46
C GLU A 3 18.17 16.84 -4.87
N GLN A 4 18.13 16.69 -3.55
CA GLN A 4 16.95 16.23 -2.80
C GLN A 4 15.78 17.21 -2.93
N LEU A 5 16.07 18.52 -2.89
CA LEU A 5 15.10 19.58 -3.13
C LEU A 5 14.51 19.52 -4.55
N ARG A 6 15.32 19.21 -5.57
CA ARG A 6 14.84 19.06 -6.95
C ARG A 6 13.95 17.82 -7.11
N VAL A 7 14.31 16.70 -6.50
CA VAL A 7 13.51 15.47 -6.52
C VAL A 7 12.15 15.72 -5.86
N LEU A 8 12.16 16.31 -4.66
CA LEU A 8 10.94 16.63 -3.93
C LEU A 8 10.04 17.59 -4.72
N GLY A 9 10.62 18.62 -5.33
CA GLY A 9 9.88 19.55 -6.19
C GLY A 9 9.20 18.85 -7.38
N ARG A 10 9.90 17.90 -8.04
CA ARG A 10 9.30 17.11 -9.13
C ARG A 10 8.13 16.26 -8.65
N THR A 11 8.24 15.63 -7.48
CA THR A 11 7.15 14.84 -6.87
C THR A 11 5.90 15.69 -6.65
N PHE A 12 6.06 16.89 -6.08
CA PHE A 12 4.92 17.80 -5.88
C PHE A 12 4.29 18.26 -7.19
N VAL A 13 5.10 18.55 -8.22
CA VAL A 13 4.58 18.89 -9.55
C VAL A 13 3.79 17.73 -10.14
N THR A 14 4.30 16.49 -10.07
CA THR A 14 3.57 15.31 -10.57
C THR A 14 2.27 15.07 -9.82
N LEU A 15 2.25 15.27 -8.50
CA LEU A 15 1.03 15.16 -7.70
C LEU A 15 0.01 16.23 -8.12
N ALA A 16 0.43 17.48 -8.24
CA ALA A 16 -0.44 18.57 -8.67
C ALA A 16 -1.03 18.32 -10.06
N LEU A 17 -0.25 17.80 -11.00
CA LEU A 17 -0.73 17.42 -12.34
C LEU A 17 -1.74 16.26 -12.27
N ALA A 18 -1.48 15.25 -11.44
CA ALA A 18 -2.40 14.11 -11.28
C ALA A 18 -3.75 14.54 -10.70
N PHE A 19 -3.74 15.34 -9.63
CA PHE A 19 -4.97 15.93 -9.10
C PHE A 19 -5.62 16.86 -10.12
N GLY A 20 -4.87 17.73 -10.81
CA GLY A 20 -5.42 18.58 -11.86
C GLY A 20 -6.13 17.80 -12.98
N ALA A 21 -5.53 16.70 -13.45
CA ALA A 21 -6.14 15.82 -14.44
C ALA A 21 -7.41 15.15 -13.90
N GLY A 22 -7.37 14.63 -12.67
CA GLY A 22 -8.54 14.05 -12.01
C GLY A 22 -9.70 15.05 -11.89
N TYR A 23 -9.39 16.32 -11.59
CA TYR A 23 -10.36 17.40 -11.46
C TYR A 23 -11.08 17.64 -12.78
N VAL A 24 -10.32 17.76 -13.87
CA VAL A 24 -10.87 17.94 -15.22
C VAL A 24 -11.76 16.76 -15.60
N ILE A 25 -11.31 15.53 -15.38
CA ILE A 25 -12.08 14.31 -15.71
C ILE A 25 -13.41 14.27 -14.94
N MET A 26 -13.39 14.62 -13.66
CA MET A 26 -14.59 14.64 -12.82
C MET A 26 -15.60 15.69 -13.28
N GLN A 27 -15.12 16.90 -13.61
CA GLN A 27 -15.98 17.96 -14.14
C GLN A 27 -16.58 17.58 -15.50
N LEU A 28 -15.80 16.97 -16.38
CA LEU A 28 -16.29 16.44 -17.66
C LEU A 28 -17.32 15.33 -17.49
N SER A 29 -17.26 14.58 -16.38
CA SER A 29 -18.23 13.54 -16.03
C SER A 29 -19.48 14.09 -15.33
N GLY A 30 -19.60 15.42 -15.18
CA GLY A 30 -20.74 16.07 -14.53
C GLY A 30 -20.79 15.89 -13.00
N LYS A 31 -19.68 15.50 -12.36
CA LYS A 31 -19.58 15.33 -10.90
C LYS A 31 -18.72 16.44 -10.31
N ASP A 32 -19.10 16.93 -9.12
CA ASP A 32 -18.31 17.93 -8.40
C ASP A 32 -16.96 17.31 -7.94
N ALA A 33 -15.89 17.74 -8.59
CA ALA A 33 -14.53 17.31 -8.28
C ALA A 33 -14.06 17.74 -6.88
N LEU A 34 -14.49 18.92 -6.41
CA LEU A 34 -14.13 19.41 -5.07
C LEU A 34 -14.80 18.59 -3.99
N GLU A 35 -16.04 18.17 -4.20
CA GLU A 35 -16.75 17.27 -3.29
C GLU A 35 -16.03 15.92 -3.19
N ALA A 36 -15.63 15.33 -4.31
CA ALA A 36 -14.87 14.08 -4.29
C ALA A 36 -13.51 14.21 -3.60
N TYR A 37 -12.82 15.33 -3.74
CA TYR A 37 -11.58 15.57 -3.00
C TYR A 37 -11.79 15.71 -1.50
N LYS A 38 -12.89 16.35 -1.07
CA LYS A 38 -13.28 16.35 0.34
C LYS A 38 -13.53 14.93 0.83
N VAL A 39 -14.28 14.13 0.07
CA VAL A 39 -14.54 12.72 0.42
C VAL A 39 -13.24 11.92 0.51
N ILE A 40 -12.30 12.08 -0.41
CA ILE A 40 -10.98 11.41 -0.36
C ILE A 40 -10.22 11.83 0.90
N PHE A 41 -10.23 13.12 1.24
CA PHE A 41 -9.57 13.62 2.42
C PHE A 41 -10.19 13.08 3.71
N ASP A 42 -11.52 13.12 3.82
CA ASP A 42 -12.25 12.62 4.99
C ASP A 42 -12.16 11.09 5.12
N SER A 43 -12.11 10.38 3.99
CA SER A 43 -11.91 8.92 3.96
C SER A 43 -10.50 8.51 4.39
N ALA A 44 -9.54 9.43 4.32
CA ALA A 44 -8.16 9.20 4.75
C ALA A 44 -7.88 9.69 6.17
N PHE A 45 -8.43 10.84 6.57
CA PHE A 45 -8.07 11.53 7.82
C PHE A 45 -9.25 11.92 8.71
N GLY A 46 -10.49 11.83 8.21
CA GLY A 46 -11.67 12.39 8.89
C GLY A 46 -12.06 11.69 10.19
N THR A 47 -11.65 10.43 10.39
CA THR A 47 -11.89 9.69 11.63
C THR A 47 -10.68 8.84 12.02
N PRO A 48 -10.55 8.44 13.31
CA PRO A 48 -9.51 7.50 13.72
C PRO A 48 -9.54 6.18 12.95
N ARG A 49 -10.74 5.71 12.56
CA ARG A 49 -10.91 4.49 11.76
C ARG A 49 -10.45 4.69 10.31
N ALA A 50 -10.79 5.83 9.72
CA ALA A 50 -10.32 6.21 8.38
C ALA A 50 -8.79 6.24 8.33
N LEU A 51 -8.16 6.91 9.29
CA LEU A 51 -6.71 6.95 9.41
C LEU A 51 -6.11 5.55 9.61
N ALA A 52 -6.69 4.73 10.48
CA ALA A 52 -6.24 3.36 10.68
C ALA A 52 -6.32 2.53 9.39
N ASN A 53 -7.38 2.68 8.61
CA ASN A 53 -7.51 2.00 7.31
C ASN A 53 -6.47 2.50 6.30
N THR A 54 -6.20 3.81 6.25
CA THR A 54 -5.15 4.37 5.40
C THR A 54 -3.78 3.83 5.77
N LEU A 55 -3.45 3.78 7.06
CA LEU A 55 -2.20 3.19 7.54
C LEU A 55 -2.13 1.69 7.24
N LEU A 56 -3.23 0.96 7.40
CA LEU A 56 -3.32 -0.46 7.10
C LEU A 56 -3.03 -0.74 5.62
N ALA A 57 -3.53 0.10 4.70
CA ALA A 57 -3.24 0.00 3.27
C ALA A 57 -1.84 0.52 2.90
N ALA A 58 -1.34 1.57 3.57
CA ALA A 58 -0.05 2.16 3.25
C ALA A 58 1.13 1.31 3.74
N THR A 59 1.00 0.66 4.89
CA THR A 59 2.04 -0.19 5.49
C THR A 59 2.63 -1.20 4.50
N PRO A 60 1.83 -2.07 3.84
CA PRO A 60 2.37 -3.02 2.87
C PRO A 60 3.08 -2.33 1.69
N LEU A 61 2.53 -1.25 1.15
CA LEU A 61 3.13 -0.50 0.04
C LEU A 61 4.49 0.12 0.41
N ILE A 62 4.62 0.61 1.64
CA ILE A 62 5.89 1.15 2.14
C ILE A 62 6.93 0.03 2.23
N PHE A 63 6.57 -1.13 2.80
CA PHE A 63 7.49 -2.26 2.92
C PHE A 63 7.91 -2.82 1.56
N THR A 64 6.99 -2.98 0.61
CA THR A 64 7.33 -3.46 -0.75
C THR A 64 8.18 -2.45 -1.51
N GLY A 65 7.92 -1.14 -1.33
CA GLY A 65 8.77 -0.07 -1.88
C GLY A 65 10.19 -0.07 -1.30
N LEU A 66 10.32 -0.27 0.02
CA LEU A 66 11.62 -0.36 0.69
C LEU A 66 12.40 -1.62 0.26
N ALA A 67 11.74 -2.76 0.14
CA ALA A 67 12.36 -3.99 -0.35
C ALA A 67 12.82 -3.85 -1.81
N THR A 68 11.98 -3.26 -2.66
CA THR A 68 12.32 -2.99 -4.07
C THR A 68 13.50 -2.02 -4.19
N LEU A 69 13.59 -1.01 -3.33
CA LEU A 69 14.73 -0.08 -3.30
C LEU A 69 16.07 -0.81 -3.05
N ILE A 70 16.07 -1.82 -2.17
CA ILE A 70 17.26 -2.64 -1.92
C ILE A 70 17.63 -3.46 -3.16
N ALA A 71 16.65 -4.09 -3.82
CA ALA A 71 16.87 -4.85 -5.06
C ALA A 71 17.41 -3.96 -6.20
N PHE A 72 16.86 -2.75 -6.37
CA PHE A 72 17.35 -1.79 -7.36
C PHE A 72 18.78 -1.33 -7.08
N ARG A 73 19.18 -1.19 -5.82
CA ARG A 73 20.59 -0.90 -5.46
C ARG A 73 21.53 -2.05 -5.82
N ALA A 74 21.05 -3.29 -5.84
CA ALA A 74 21.80 -4.45 -6.31
C ALA A 74 21.80 -4.59 -7.85
N GLY A 75 21.16 -3.67 -8.59
CA GLY A 75 21.04 -3.73 -10.05
C GLY A 75 20.00 -4.74 -10.54
N ILE A 76 19.20 -5.32 -9.64
CA ILE A 76 18.17 -6.31 -9.96
C ILE A 76 16.81 -5.61 -10.00
N PHE A 77 16.18 -5.61 -11.16
CA PHE A 77 14.83 -5.09 -11.31
C PHE A 77 13.82 -6.15 -10.83
N ASN A 78 13.13 -5.88 -9.72
CA ASN A 78 12.13 -6.79 -9.15
C ASN A 78 10.74 -6.13 -9.18
N ILE A 79 9.79 -6.70 -9.93
CA ILE A 79 8.37 -6.30 -9.94
C ILE A 79 7.52 -7.21 -9.04
N GLY A 80 8.03 -8.40 -8.71
CA GLY A 80 7.27 -9.47 -8.04
C GLY A 80 7.14 -9.32 -6.53
N VAL A 81 7.79 -8.33 -5.90
CA VAL A 81 7.76 -8.10 -4.45
C VAL A 81 6.33 -7.92 -3.92
N GLU A 82 5.48 -7.21 -4.67
CA GLU A 82 4.08 -7.02 -4.25
C GLU A 82 3.30 -8.34 -4.32
N GLY A 83 3.53 -9.16 -5.35
CA GLY A 83 2.92 -10.47 -5.48
C GLY A 83 3.37 -11.44 -4.38
N SER A 84 4.64 -11.36 -3.99
CA SER A 84 5.20 -12.18 -2.91
C SER A 84 4.60 -11.82 -1.55
N LEU A 85 4.38 -10.53 -1.29
CA LEU A 85 3.61 -10.07 -0.14
C LEU A 85 2.18 -10.62 -0.15
N TYR A 86 1.46 -10.53 -1.28
CA TYR A 86 0.06 -10.99 -1.36
C TYR A 86 -0.07 -12.51 -1.23
N ILE A 87 0.83 -13.30 -1.82
CA ILE A 87 0.76 -14.77 -1.71
C ILE A 87 1.07 -15.23 -0.28
N GLY A 88 1.99 -14.56 0.41
CA GLY A 88 2.26 -14.80 1.83
C GLY A 88 1.07 -14.46 2.70
N ALA A 89 0.45 -13.29 2.47
CA ALA A 89 -0.76 -12.86 3.18
C ALA A 89 -1.94 -13.81 2.95
N PHE A 90 -2.16 -14.23 1.70
CA PHE A 90 -3.19 -15.21 1.34
C PHE A 90 -2.97 -16.55 2.04
N THR A 91 -1.74 -17.06 2.03
CA THR A 91 -1.41 -18.34 2.68
C THR A 91 -1.59 -18.26 4.20
N ALA A 92 -1.17 -17.15 4.82
CA ALA A 92 -1.39 -16.93 6.25
C ALA A 92 -2.89 -16.88 6.61
N ALA A 93 -3.71 -16.20 5.80
CA ALA A 93 -5.16 -16.16 5.97
C ALA A 93 -5.78 -17.55 5.77
N TRP A 94 -5.35 -18.29 4.75
CA TRP A 94 -5.79 -19.67 4.50
C TRP A 94 -5.50 -20.59 5.69
N VAL A 95 -4.29 -20.52 6.26
CA VAL A 95 -3.94 -21.27 7.47
C VAL A 95 -4.84 -20.88 8.64
N GLY A 96 -5.05 -19.58 8.86
CA GLY A 96 -5.93 -19.06 9.91
C GLY A 96 -7.37 -19.56 9.81
N PHE A 97 -7.89 -19.71 8.59
CA PHE A 97 -9.23 -20.24 8.34
C PHE A 97 -9.30 -21.78 8.36
N THR A 98 -8.22 -22.47 8.03
CA THR A 98 -8.22 -23.94 7.90
C THR A 98 -7.96 -24.63 9.24
N PHE A 99 -7.00 -24.14 10.03
CA PHE A 99 -6.52 -24.80 11.25
C PHE A 99 -7.11 -24.17 12.52
N THR A 100 -8.43 -23.91 12.52
CA THR A 100 -9.12 -23.18 13.61
C THR A 100 -9.11 -23.91 14.96
N ASP A 101 -8.88 -25.22 14.97
CA ASP A 101 -8.81 -26.04 16.19
C ASP A 101 -7.50 -25.88 16.97
N LEU A 102 -6.48 -25.23 16.40
CA LEU A 102 -5.20 -25.04 17.07
C LEU A 102 -5.28 -23.96 18.17
N PRO A 103 -4.52 -24.10 19.27
CA PRO A 103 -4.30 -23.02 20.22
C PRO A 103 -3.79 -21.76 19.49
N GLY A 104 -4.32 -20.58 19.84
CA GLY A 104 -4.08 -19.34 19.09
C GLY A 104 -2.60 -19.00 18.85
N VAL A 105 -1.71 -19.31 19.80
CA VAL A 105 -0.26 -19.10 19.63
C VAL A 105 0.33 -20.00 18.54
N LEU A 106 -0.06 -21.27 18.50
CA LEU A 106 0.40 -22.21 17.47
C LEU A 106 -0.18 -21.86 16.10
N LEU A 107 -1.44 -21.41 16.05
CA LEU A 107 -2.06 -20.96 14.81
C LEU A 107 -1.32 -19.75 14.22
N VAL A 108 -0.99 -18.75 15.05
CA VAL A 108 -0.24 -17.57 14.62
C VAL A 108 1.16 -17.95 14.14
N ALA A 109 1.86 -18.82 14.87
CA ALA A 109 3.19 -19.29 14.46
C ALA A 109 3.15 -20.04 13.12
N LEU A 110 2.15 -20.91 12.92
CA LEU A 110 1.95 -21.66 11.68
C LEU A 110 1.60 -20.71 10.51
N ALA A 111 0.70 -19.76 10.73
CA ALA A 111 0.32 -18.79 9.69
C ALA A 111 1.49 -17.91 9.26
N PHE A 112 2.29 -17.45 10.24
CA PHE A 112 3.47 -16.64 9.98
C PHE A 112 4.54 -17.42 9.18
N THR A 113 4.84 -18.65 9.60
CA THR A 113 5.84 -19.48 8.92
C THR A 113 5.38 -19.91 7.52
N ALA A 114 4.12 -20.30 7.35
CA ALA A 114 3.56 -20.62 6.04
C ALA A 114 3.54 -19.41 5.10
N GLY A 115 3.19 -18.22 5.61
CA GLY A 115 3.25 -16.97 4.86
C GLY A 115 4.68 -16.61 4.45
N ALA A 116 5.66 -16.76 5.33
CA ALA A 116 7.06 -16.50 5.02
C ALA A 116 7.62 -17.45 3.93
N VAL A 117 7.30 -18.75 4.02
CA VAL A 117 7.77 -19.75 3.03
C VAL A 117 7.19 -19.50 1.64
N THR A 118 5.92 -19.11 1.57
CA THR A 118 5.25 -18.86 0.28
C THR A 118 5.54 -17.47 -0.29
N GLY A 119 5.68 -16.46 0.58
CA GLY A 119 5.94 -15.08 0.21
C GLY A 119 7.40 -14.72 -0.03
N GLY A 120 8.34 -15.57 0.41
CA GLY A 120 9.78 -15.37 0.22
C GLY A 120 10.45 -14.48 1.26
#